data_AF-A0A318CXP8-F1
#
_entry.id   AF-A0A318CXP8-F1
#
_cell.length_a   1.000
_cell.length_b   1.000
_cell.length_c   1.000
_cell.angle_alpha   90.00
_cell.angle_beta   90.00
_cell.angle_gamma   90.00
#
_symmetry.space_group_name_H-M   'P 1'
#
loop_
_entity.id
_entity.type
_entity.pdbx_description
1 polymer ?
#
loop_
_entity_poly.entity_id
_entity_poly.type
_entity_poly.pdbx_seq_one_letter_code
_entity_poly.pdbx_strand_id
1 'polypeptide(L)'
;MMEANRIRLKLYLAVFTALLLLGILGLMFIENLSLVDAIYFSIVTMATVGYGDIHPHSDVGKILVLVLIIGGVGTFLGVVASITDIFVKRREESFRQQKLNMVTGLFFSEMGNGLLKRFTQLDPEIGRLHKILKVSNEWANEDFIEANMGLERHRFVIDSRRGDLFALREYLQKQANLLLRLIENPIIQEHGNFTELLRATFHLRDELLNRVDLFELLSSDRQHLEGDIIRTYKLLILEWLRYMRYLQKDYGYLFSLAMRVNPFDVEANAVVNSS
;
A
#
# COMPACT_ATOMS: atom_id res chain seq x y z
N MET A 1 10.74 -7.63 9.48
CA MET A 1 9.92 -8.84 9.75
C MET A 1 9.87 -9.82 8.56
N MET A 2 9.62 -9.36 7.32
CA MET A 2 9.63 -10.21 6.11
C MET A 2 10.98 -10.90 5.84
N GLU A 3 12.10 -10.21 6.06
CA GLU A 3 13.44 -10.80 5.89
C GLU A 3 13.72 -11.91 6.90
N ALA A 4 13.35 -11.73 8.16
CA ALA A 4 13.49 -12.76 9.20
C ALA A 4 12.70 -14.04 8.84
N ASN A 5 11.48 -13.90 8.31
CA ASN A 5 10.68 -15.05 7.85
C ASN A 5 11.33 -15.74 6.64
N ARG A 6 11.94 -14.99 5.70
CA ARG A 6 12.67 -15.58 4.58
C ARG A 6 13.93 -16.32 5.03
N ILE A 7 14.67 -15.79 6.00
CA ILE A 7 15.86 -16.43 6.55
C ILE A 7 15.48 -17.74 7.25
N ARG A 8 14.43 -17.73 8.09
CA ARG A 8 13.92 -18.94 8.75
C ARG A 8 13.48 -20.01 7.74
N LEU A 9 12.73 -19.62 6.71
CA LEU A 9 12.33 -20.55 5.64
C LEU A 9 13.53 -21.16 4.92
N LYS A 10 14.54 -20.35 4.56
CA LYS A 10 15.77 -20.85 3.94
C LYS A 10 16.51 -21.83 4.84
N LEU A 11 16.58 -21.55 6.14
CA LEU A 11 17.22 -22.44 7.11
C LEU A 11 16.47 -23.77 7.21
N TYR A 12 15.14 -23.75 7.38
CA TYR A 12 14.35 -24.98 7.44
C TYR A 12 14.47 -25.80 6.15
N LEU A 13 14.44 -25.14 4.98
CA LEU A 13 14.65 -25.82 3.69
C LEU A 13 16.05 -26.44 3.59
N ALA A 14 17.10 -25.73 3.97
CA ALA A 14 18.46 -26.25 3.91
C ALA A 14 18.64 -27.49 4.79
N VAL A 15 18.14 -27.46 6.03
CA VAL A 15 18.22 -28.60 6.95
C VAL A 15 17.32 -29.75 6.48
N PHE A 16 16.10 -29.45 6.01
CA PHE A 16 15.20 -30.46 5.45
C PHE A 16 15.84 -31.20 4.26
N THR A 17 16.45 -30.46 3.32
CA THR A 17 17.14 -31.05 2.17
C THR A 17 18.36 -31.86 2.61
N ALA A 18 19.14 -31.40 3.59
CA ALA A 18 20.27 -32.15 4.12
C ALA A 18 19.83 -33.48 4.77
N LEU A 19 18.77 -33.46 5.58
CA LEU A 19 18.19 -34.65 6.19
C LEU A 19 17.58 -35.59 5.15
N LEU A 20 16.92 -35.06 4.13
CA LEU A 20 16.36 -35.85 3.04
C LEU A 20 17.46 -36.58 2.26
N LEU A 21 18.55 -35.88 1.92
CA LEU A 21 19.71 -36.50 1.25
C LEU A 21 20.39 -37.55 2.15
N LEU A 22 20.54 -37.25 3.45
CA LEU A 22 21.07 -38.22 4.42
C LEU A 22 20.18 -39.47 4.49
N GLY A 23 18.87 -39.30 4.51
CA GLY A 23 17.91 -40.40 4.53
C GLY A 23 17.97 -41.26 3.27
N ILE A 24 17.95 -40.61 2.09
CA ILE A 24 18.04 -41.32 0.81
C ILE A 24 19.34 -42.13 0.73
N LEU A 25 20.49 -41.50 0.93
CA LEU A 25 21.79 -42.18 0.84
C LEU A 25 21.92 -43.26 1.92
N GLY A 26 21.56 -42.95 3.16
CA GLY A 26 21.66 -43.89 4.27
C GLY A 26 20.81 -45.14 4.06
N LEU A 27 19.57 -45.00 3.59
CA LEU A 27 18.69 -46.14 3.33
C LEU A 27 19.13 -46.97 2.12
N MET A 28 19.69 -46.33 1.08
CA MET A 28 20.27 -47.05 -0.06
C MET A 28 21.47 -47.92 0.36
N PHE A 29 22.34 -47.43 1.24
CA PHE A 29 23.54 -48.17 1.65
C PHE A 29 23.30 -49.16 2.79
N ILE A 30 22.40 -48.84 3.74
CA ILE A 30 22.16 -49.66 4.94
C ILE A 30 21.07 -50.71 4.71
N GLU A 31 19.97 -50.32 4.06
CA GLU A 31 18.80 -51.18 3.84
C GLU A 31 18.72 -51.70 2.39
N ASN A 32 19.69 -51.35 1.52
CA ASN A 32 19.72 -51.73 0.10
C ASN A 32 18.45 -51.33 -0.67
N LEU A 33 17.77 -50.27 -0.26
CA LEU A 33 16.60 -49.76 -0.97
C LEU A 33 17.00 -49.22 -2.35
N SER A 34 16.10 -49.36 -3.32
CA SER A 34 16.25 -48.65 -4.60
C SER A 34 16.20 -47.13 -4.36
N LEU A 35 16.76 -46.34 -5.28
CA LEU A 35 16.72 -44.87 -5.18
C LEU A 35 15.27 -44.36 -5.04
N VAL A 36 14.34 -44.97 -5.78
CA VAL A 36 12.93 -44.57 -5.77
C VAL A 36 12.30 -44.87 -4.41
N ASP A 37 12.54 -46.08 -3.88
CA ASP A 37 12.00 -46.50 -2.58
C ASP A 37 12.58 -45.68 -1.43
N ALA A 38 13.88 -45.35 -1.49
CA ALA A 38 14.55 -44.52 -0.49
C ALA A 38 14.03 -43.07 -0.48
N ILE A 39 13.79 -42.48 -1.66
CA ILE A 39 13.14 -41.16 -1.79
C ILE A 39 11.71 -41.22 -1.26
N TYR A 40 10.93 -42.21 -1.71
CA TYR A 40 9.54 -42.40 -1.33
C TYR A 40 9.40 -42.52 0.18
N PHE A 41 10.12 -43.46 0.80
CA PHE A 41 10.05 -43.70 2.23
C PHE A 41 10.53 -42.49 3.06
N SER A 42 11.61 -41.82 2.63
CA SER A 42 12.12 -40.62 3.33
C SER A 42 11.08 -39.49 3.32
N ILE A 43 10.46 -39.21 2.17
CA ILE A 43 9.43 -38.17 2.08
C ILE A 43 8.20 -38.54 2.90
N VAL A 44 7.70 -39.77 2.78
CA VAL A 44 6.50 -40.26 3.50
C VAL A 44 6.71 -40.20 5.02
N THR A 45 7.91 -40.52 5.48
CA THR A 45 8.28 -40.49 6.90
C THR A 45 8.40 -39.05 7.42
N MET A 46 9.15 -38.19 6.72
CA MET A 46 9.34 -36.79 7.13
C MET A 46 8.03 -35.98 7.03
N ALA A 47 7.13 -36.34 6.10
CA ALA A 47 5.79 -35.76 5.98
C ALA A 47 4.78 -36.35 6.98
N THR A 48 5.18 -37.28 7.84
CA THR A 48 4.33 -37.96 8.84
C THR A 48 3.16 -38.76 8.27
N VAL A 49 3.22 -39.15 6.99
CA VAL A 49 2.17 -39.96 6.36
C VAL A 49 2.29 -41.42 6.80
N GLY A 50 3.50 -41.99 6.74
CA GLY A 50 3.82 -43.29 7.34
C GLY A 50 2.95 -44.46 6.87
N TYR A 51 2.92 -44.77 5.57
CA TYR A 51 2.10 -45.87 5.03
C TYR A 51 2.46 -47.26 5.61
N GLY A 52 3.70 -47.45 6.07
CA GLY A 52 4.15 -48.68 6.73
C GLY A 52 4.46 -49.84 5.76
N ASP A 53 4.42 -49.59 4.46
CA ASP A 53 4.73 -50.52 3.38
C ASP A 53 6.24 -50.78 3.25
N ILE A 54 7.07 -49.77 3.53
CA ILE A 54 8.53 -49.87 3.65
C ILE A 54 8.93 -49.52 5.09
N HIS A 55 9.85 -50.27 5.68
CA HIS A 55 10.39 -50.00 7.02
C HIS A 55 11.80 -50.57 7.18
N PRO A 56 12.67 -49.95 8.00
CA PRO A 56 14.02 -50.45 8.21
C PRO A 56 14.01 -51.75 9.00
N HIS A 57 14.75 -52.75 8.53
CA HIS A 57 14.89 -54.03 9.22
C HIS A 57 16.10 -54.04 10.15
N SER A 58 17.18 -53.33 9.79
CA SER A 58 18.40 -53.27 10.60
C SER A 58 18.28 -52.28 11.76
N ASP A 59 19.01 -52.52 12.84
CA ASP A 59 19.03 -51.61 13.98
C ASP A 59 19.66 -50.25 13.63
N VAL A 60 20.67 -50.25 12.75
CA VAL A 60 21.28 -49.01 12.24
C VAL A 60 20.29 -48.22 11.38
N GLY A 61 19.51 -48.88 10.52
CA GLY A 61 18.46 -48.25 9.74
C GLY A 61 17.36 -47.66 10.61
N LYS A 62 16.93 -48.35 11.67
CA LYS A 62 15.98 -47.80 12.65
C LYS A 62 16.51 -46.53 13.32
N ILE A 63 17.79 -46.49 13.70
CA ILE A 63 18.42 -45.30 14.28
C ILE A 63 18.45 -44.15 13.27
N LEU A 64 18.81 -44.40 12.01
CA LEU A 64 18.75 -43.40 10.95
C LEU A 64 17.33 -42.83 10.82
N VAL A 65 16.31 -43.70 10.76
CA VAL A 65 14.92 -43.28 10.65
C VAL A 65 14.46 -42.47 11.86
N LEU A 66 14.92 -42.78 13.08
CA LEU A 66 14.64 -41.95 14.25
C LEU A 66 15.19 -40.52 14.10
N VAL A 67 16.40 -40.37 13.55
CA VAL A 67 16.98 -39.05 13.25
C VAL A 67 16.14 -38.32 12.19
N LEU A 68 15.71 -39.03 11.14
CA LEU A 68 14.85 -38.46 10.10
C LEU A 68 13.47 -38.05 10.64
N ILE A 69 12.89 -38.80 11.57
CA ILE A 69 11.61 -38.44 12.19
C ILE A 69 11.80 -37.17 13.03
N ILE A 70 12.74 -37.17 13.97
CA ILE A 70 12.91 -36.04 14.90
C ILE A 70 13.29 -34.76 14.14
N GLY A 71 14.30 -34.83 13.27
CA GLY A 71 14.77 -33.66 12.52
C GLY A 71 13.90 -33.32 11.32
N GLY A 72 13.48 -34.33 10.57
CA GLY A 72 12.78 -34.16 9.30
C GLY A 72 11.34 -33.70 9.48
N VAL A 73 10.61 -34.25 10.46
CA VAL A 73 9.25 -33.79 10.76
C VAL A 73 9.26 -32.36 11.27
N GLY A 74 10.18 -32.02 12.20
CA GLY A 74 10.29 -30.66 12.72
C GLY A 74 10.61 -29.64 11.63
N THR A 75 11.54 -29.96 10.73
CA THR A 75 11.89 -29.08 9.61
C THR A 75 10.78 -29.00 8.56
N PHE A 76 10.12 -30.11 8.24
CA PHE A 76 8.97 -30.13 7.32
C PHE A 76 7.83 -29.23 7.81
N LEU A 77 7.41 -29.39 9.07
CA LEU A 77 6.38 -28.54 9.69
C LEU A 77 6.82 -27.07 9.72
N GLY A 78 8.11 -26.80 10.01
CA GLY A 78 8.67 -25.45 9.95
C GLY A 78 8.59 -24.80 8.57
N VAL A 79 8.82 -25.56 7.50
CA VAL A 79 8.64 -25.11 6.10
C VAL A 79 7.18 -24.79 5.83
N VAL A 80 6.26 -25.71 6.13
CA VAL A 80 4.81 -25.53 5.89
C VAL A 80 4.26 -24.32 6.65
N ALA A 81 4.60 -24.17 7.92
CA ALA A 81 4.21 -23.02 8.74
C ALA A 81 4.76 -21.70 8.18
N SER A 82 6.04 -21.66 7.81
CA SER A 82 6.66 -20.45 7.24
C SER A 82 6.03 -20.03 5.92
N ILE A 83 5.68 -21.00 5.06
CA ILE A 83 4.98 -20.74 3.81
C ILE A 83 3.58 -20.19 4.10
N THR A 84 2.85 -20.80 5.04
CA THR A 84 1.51 -20.38 5.44
C THR A 84 1.51 -18.94 5.96
N ASP A 85 2.44 -18.60 6.85
CA ASP A 85 2.65 -17.24 7.36
C ASP A 85 2.87 -16.21 6.25
N ILE A 86 3.66 -16.57 5.22
CA ILE A 86 3.92 -15.68 4.08
C ILE A 86 2.63 -15.45 3.29
N PHE A 87 1.83 -16.49 3.05
CA PHE A 87 0.56 -16.36 2.34
C PHE A 87 -0.46 -15.53 3.12
N VAL A 88 -0.60 -15.78 4.43
CA VAL A 88 -1.51 -15.03 5.30
C VAL A 88 -1.12 -13.55 5.33
N LYS A 89 0.16 -13.23 5.57
CA LYS A 89 0.64 -11.84 5.60
C LYS A 89 0.43 -11.12 4.27
N ARG A 90 0.72 -11.78 3.14
CA ARG A 90 0.47 -11.19 1.81
C ARG A 90 -1.01 -10.88 1.59
N ARG A 91 -1.89 -11.76 2.05
CA ARG A 91 -3.34 -11.56 1.93
C ARG A 91 -3.83 -10.42 2.83
N GLU A 92 -3.34 -10.35 4.06
CA GLU A 92 -3.62 -9.24 4.98
C GLU A 92 -3.13 -7.89 4.42
N GLU A 93 -1.92 -7.83 3.87
CA GLU A 93 -1.38 -6.64 3.24
C GLU A 93 -2.23 -6.18 2.05
N SER A 94 -2.61 -7.10 1.16
CA SER A 94 -3.48 -6.81 0.02
C SER A 94 -4.86 -6.31 0.46
N PHE A 95 -5.46 -6.96 1.46
CA PHE A 95 -6.77 -6.57 1.98
C PHE A 95 -6.72 -5.20 2.67
N ARG A 96 -5.66 -4.94 3.45
CA ARG A 96 -5.42 -3.63 4.05
C ARG A 96 -5.25 -2.55 2.99
N GLN A 97 -4.51 -2.82 1.92
CA GLN A 97 -4.34 -1.87 0.82
C GLN A 97 -5.65 -1.56 0.10
N GLN A 98 -6.48 -2.58 -0.17
CA GLN A 98 -7.82 -2.37 -0.74
C GLN A 98 -8.68 -1.50 0.17
N LYS A 99 -8.69 -1.77 1.48
CA LYS A 99 -9.42 -0.94 2.44
C LYS A 99 -8.91 0.49 2.48
N LEU A 100 -7.59 0.69 2.48
CA LEU A 100 -7.00 2.02 2.43
C LEU A 100 -7.45 2.76 1.17
N ASN A 101 -7.44 2.12 0.00
CA ASN A 101 -7.89 2.73 -1.24
C ASN A 101 -9.38 3.10 -1.21
N MET A 102 -10.24 2.29 -0.58
CA MET A 102 -11.65 2.64 -0.36
C MET A 102 -11.80 3.89 0.53
N VAL A 103 -11.02 3.95 1.62
CA VAL A 103 -11.00 5.11 2.53
C VAL A 103 -10.49 6.37 1.83
N THR A 104 -9.43 6.25 1.02
CA THR A 104 -8.94 7.34 0.17
C THR A 104 -10.00 7.78 -0.84
N GLY A 105 -10.75 6.84 -1.43
CA GLY A 105 -11.87 7.16 -2.31
C GLY A 105 -12.97 7.95 -1.64
N LEU A 106 -13.40 7.54 -0.44
CA LEU A 106 -14.35 8.28 0.39
C LEU A 106 -13.82 9.69 0.71
N PHE A 107 -12.54 9.80 1.06
CA PHE A 107 -11.93 11.11 1.31
C PHE A 107 -12.01 12.01 0.08
N PHE A 108 -11.67 11.52 -1.12
CA PHE A 108 -11.73 12.34 -2.33
C PHE A 108 -13.16 12.67 -2.76
N SER A 109 -14.11 11.76 -2.59
CA SER A 109 -15.52 12.01 -2.93
C SER A 109 -16.16 13.06 -2.03
N GLU A 110 -15.87 13.03 -0.72
CA GLU A 110 -16.50 13.93 0.25
C GLU A 110 -15.73 15.24 0.45
N MET A 111 -14.40 15.20 0.33
CA MET A 111 -13.54 16.28 0.82
C MET A 111 -12.39 16.65 -0.13
N GLY A 112 -11.62 15.67 -0.60
CA GLY A 112 -10.37 15.91 -1.31
C GLY A 112 -10.54 16.69 -2.62
N ASN A 113 -11.56 16.35 -3.43
CA ASN A 113 -11.80 17.07 -4.68
C ASN A 113 -12.26 18.51 -4.46
N GLY A 114 -13.09 18.75 -3.43
CA GLY A 114 -13.52 20.11 -3.07
C GLY A 114 -12.37 20.94 -2.52
N LEU A 115 -11.45 20.34 -1.75
CA LEU A 115 -10.21 21.01 -1.34
C LEU A 115 -9.31 21.35 -2.53
N LEU A 116 -9.09 20.39 -3.44
CA LEU A 116 -8.28 20.63 -4.64
C LEU A 116 -8.82 21.81 -5.43
N LYS A 117 -10.13 21.86 -5.68
CA LYS A 117 -10.77 22.97 -6.42
C LYS A 117 -10.57 24.33 -5.75
N ARG A 118 -10.46 24.39 -4.42
CA ARG A 118 -10.21 25.63 -3.69
C ARG A 118 -8.73 26.01 -3.72
N PHE A 119 -7.83 25.04 -3.59
CA PHE A 119 -6.39 25.29 -3.70
C PHE A 119 -5.97 25.72 -5.11
N THR A 120 -6.60 25.17 -6.15
CA THR A 120 -6.30 25.57 -7.54
C THR A 120 -6.68 27.01 -7.83
N GLN A 121 -7.64 27.59 -7.10
CA GLN A 121 -7.99 29.02 -7.18
C GLN A 121 -6.93 29.93 -6.52
N LEU A 122 -6.17 29.40 -5.56
CA LEU A 122 -5.08 30.09 -4.88
C LEU A 122 -3.73 29.94 -5.60
N ASP A 123 -3.63 29.02 -6.55
CA ASP A 123 -2.39 28.70 -7.27
C ASP A 123 -2.21 29.59 -8.52
N PRO A 124 -1.22 30.51 -8.54
CA PRO A 124 -0.92 31.31 -9.72
C PRO A 124 -0.29 30.50 -10.86
N GLU A 125 0.28 29.33 -10.61
CA GLU A 125 0.94 28.46 -11.58
C GLU A 125 0.12 27.23 -11.99
N ILE A 126 -1.20 27.22 -11.74
CA ILE A 126 -2.12 26.11 -12.04
C ILE A 126 -2.00 25.57 -13.47
N GLY A 127 -1.68 26.43 -14.46
CA GLY A 127 -1.48 26.01 -15.85
C GLY A 127 -0.33 25.01 -16.05
N ARG A 128 0.69 24.99 -15.18
CA ARG A 128 1.74 23.95 -15.18
C ARG A 128 1.21 22.63 -14.62
N LEU A 129 0.48 22.68 -13.51
CA LEU A 129 -0.14 21.49 -12.92
C LEU A 129 -1.16 20.86 -13.87
N HIS A 130 -1.97 21.67 -14.57
CA HIS A 130 -2.90 21.18 -15.60
C HIS A 130 -2.18 20.32 -16.66
N LYS A 131 -1.00 20.76 -17.13
CA LYS A 131 -0.21 20.00 -18.12
C LYS A 131 0.31 18.68 -17.56
N ILE A 132 0.78 18.68 -16.31
CA ILE A 132 1.31 17.47 -15.63
C ILE A 132 0.18 16.48 -15.32
N LEU A 133 -1.02 16.98 -14.99
CA LEU A 133 -2.14 16.21 -14.45
C LEU A 133 -3.31 16.08 -15.43
N LYS A 134 -3.04 16.18 -16.73
CA LYS A 134 -4.02 15.94 -17.79
C LYS A 134 -4.25 14.44 -17.99
N VAL A 135 -4.80 13.80 -16.96
CA VAL A 135 -5.09 12.37 -16.95
C VAL A 135 -6.12 12.04 -18.02
N SER A 136 -5.81 11.05 -18.87
CA SER A 136 -6.70 10.57 -19.92
C SER A 136 -6.90 9.05 -19.85
N ASN A 137 -7.83 8.52 -20.64
CA ASN A 137 -8.04 7.07 -20.76
C ASN A 137 -6.85 6.35 -21.41
N GLU A 138 -5.95 7.08 -22.06
CA GLU A 138 -4.78 6.54 -22.76
C GLU A 138 -3.57 6.39 -21.86
N TRP A 139 -3.60 6.97 -20.65
CA TRP A 139 -2.49 6.88 -19.70
C TRP A 139 -2.18 5.43 -19.33
N ALA A 140 -0.93 5.02 -19.51
CA ALA A 140 -0.37 3.80 -18.97
C ALA A 140 0.29 4.05 -17.59
N ASN A 141 0.83 3.00 -16.97
CA ASN A 141 1.49 3.13 -15.67
C ASN A 141 2.70 4.09 -15.73
N GLU A 142 3.36 4.15 -16.87
CA GLU A 142 4.51 5.00 -17.17
C GLU A 142 4.12 6.49 -17.08
N ASP A 143 2.94 6.87 -17.59
CA ASP A 143 2.46 8.26 -17.55
C ASP A 143 2.19 8.72 -16.10
N PHE A 144 1.66 7.85 -15.24
CA PHE A 144 1.52 8.15 -13.81
C PHE A 144 2.88 8.35 -13.12
N ILE A 145 3.90 7.59 -13.53
CA ILE A 145 5.26 7.73 -12.99
C ILE A 145 5.88 9.05 -13.47
N GLU A 146 5.72 9.39 -14.76
CA GLU A 146 6.17 10.66 -15.32
C GLU A 146 5.50 11.85 -14.64
N ALA A 147 4.17 11.81 -14.47
CA ALA A 147 3.43 12.83 -13.75
C ALA A 147 3.93 12.99 -12.30
N ASN A 148 4.18 11.88 -11.59
CA ASN A 148 4.73 11.93 -10.24
C ASN A 148 6.13 12.58 -10.20
N MET A 149 7.02 12.23 -11.13
CA MET A 149 8.33 12.89 -11.25
C MET A 149 8.21 14.38 -11.59
N GLY A 150 7.23 14.74 -12.43
CA GLY A 150 6.89 16.13 -12.74
C GLY A 150 6.45 16.91 -11.50
N LEU A 151 5.61 16.31 -10.65
CA LEU A 151 5.16 16.90 -9.39
C LEU A 151 6.30 17.09 -8.38
N GLU A 152 7.24 16.15 -8.31
CA GLU A 152 8.40 16.25 -7.40
C GLU A 152 9.31 17.43 -7.75
N ARG A 153 9.40 17.78 -9.04
CA ARG A 153 10.18 18.92 -9.56
C ARG A 153 9.37 20.22 -9.60
N HIS A 154 8.06 20.15 -9.41
CA HIS A 154 7.19 21.31 -9.47
C HIS A 154 7.35 22.17 -8.22
N ARG A 155 7.53 23.48 -8.43
CA ARG A 155 7.56 24.46 -7.36
C ARG A 155 6.15 24.90 -7.02
N PHE A 156 5.62 24.40 -5.92
CA PHE A 156 4.34 24.82 -5.38
C PHE A 156 4.40 26.26 -4.88
N VAL A 157 3.46 27.09 -5.32
CA VAL A 157 3.27 28.48 -4.90
C VAL A 157 1.80 28.68 -4.60
N ILE A 158 1.50 29.46 -3.56
CA ILE A 158 0.14 29.86 -3.20
C ILE A 158 0.14 31.38 -3.03
N ASP A 159 -0.88 32.03 -3.57
CA ASP A 159 -1.17 33.43 -3.29
C ASP A 159 -2.52 33.52 -2.59
N SER A 160 -2.49 33.75 -1.28
CA SER A 160 -3.68 33.75 -0.42
C SER A 160 -4.69 34.84 -0.80
N ARG A 161 -4.32 35.79 -1.67
CA ARG A 161 -5.16 36.89 -2.15
C ARG A 161 -6.02 36.54 -3.37
N ARG A 162 -5.74 35.43 -4.07
CA ARG A 162 -6.43 35.07 -5.34
C ARG A 162 -7.76 34.33 -5.15
N GLY A 163 -8.05 33.87 -3.94
CA GLY A 163 -9.24 33.06 -3.66
C GLY A 163 -9.85 33.34 -2.29
N ASP A 164 -10.86 32.56 -1.94
CA ASP A 164 -11.67 32.78 -0.74
C ASP A 164 -11.24 31.87 0.42
N LEU A 165 -10.40 32.44 1.30
CA LEU A 165 -9.94 31.76 2.52
C LEU A 165 -11.08 31.51 3.53
N PHE A 166 -12.13 32.35 3.53
CA PHE A 166 -13.30 32.13 4.39
C PHE A 166 -14.08 30.91 3.93
N ALA A 167 -14.33 30.78 2.62
CA ALA A 167 -15.01 29.62 2.07
C ALA A 167 -14.17 28.33 2.21
N LEU A 168 -12.83 28.42 2.18
CA LEU A 168 -11.95 27.30 2.52
C LEU A 168 -12.09 26.89 3.99
N ARG A 169 -12.08 27.87 4.92
CA ARG A 169 -12.28 27.64 6.35
C ARG A 169 -13.62 26.97 6.63
N GLU A 170 -14.71 27.50 6.08
CA GLU A 170 -16.05 26.92 6.25
C GLU A 170 -16.14 25.49 5.69
N TYR A 171 -15.51 25.25 4.54
CA TYR A 171 -15.47 23.92 3.94
C TYR A 171 -14.73 22.91 4.83
N LEU A 172 -13.54 23.26 5.32
CA LEU A 172 -12.77 22.43 6.26
C LEU A 172 -13.52 22.21 7.57
N GLN A 173 -14.23 23.23 8.06
CA GLN A 173 -15.05 23.11 9.27
C GLN A 173 -16.20 22.12 9.08
N LYS A 174 -16.90 22.16 7.94
CA LYS A 174 -17.98 21.20 7.62
C LYS A 174 -17.46 19.75 7.59
N GLN A 175 -16.23 19.53 7.14
CA GLN A 175 -15.64 18.19 7.03
C GLN A 175 -14.87 17.73 8.28
N ALA A 176 -14.98 18.45 9.41
CA ALA A 176 -14.28 18.12 10.65
C ALA A 176 -14.58 16.68 11.15
N ASN A 177 -15.86 16.28 11.11
CA ASN A 177 -16.27 14.94 11.53
C ASN A 177 -15.69 13.83 10.65
N LEU A 178 -15.53 14.10 9.35
CA LEU A 178 -14.90 13.15 8.43
C LEU A 178 -13.40 13.01 8.77
N LEU A 179 -12.68 14.13 8.94
CA LEU A 179 -11.25 14.10 9.29
C LEU A 179 -11.00 13.32 10.58
N LEU A 180 -11.81 13.54 11.63
CA LEU A 180 -11.68 12.81 12.90
C LEU A 180 -11.90 11.30 12.70
N ARG A 181 -12.97 10.90 12.02
CA ARG A 181 -13.24 9.49 11.72
C ARG A 181 -12.16 8.82 10.88
N LEU A 182 -11.53 9.57 9.97
CA LEU A 182 -10.43 9.07 9.16
C LEU A 182 -9.19 8.87 10.03
N ILE A 183 -8.80 9.86 10.84
CA ILE A 183 -7.61 9.76 11.72
C ILE A 183 -7.76 8.63 12.75
N GLU A 184 -8.97 8.38 13.25
CA GLU A 184 -9.26 7.29 14.19
C GLU A 184 -9.33 5.90 13.52
N ASN A 185 -9.25 5.83 12.19
CA ASN A 185 -9.41 4.58 11.46
C ASN A 185 -8.16 3.68 11.60
N PRO A 186 -8.28 2.46 12.15
CA PRO A 186 -7.15 1.57 12.41
C PRO A 186 -6.45 1.03 11.15
N ILE A 187 -7.06 1.19 9.97
CA ILE A 187 -6.46 0.79 8.69
C ILE A 187 -5.41 1.80 8.25
N ILE A 188 -5.55 3.06 8.64
CA ILE A 188 -4.61 4.12 8.31
C ILE A 188 -3.33 3.89 9.13
N GLN A 189 -2.21 3.74 8.42
CA GLN A 189 -0.93 3.49 9.05
C GLN A 189 -0.43 4.74 9.76
N GLU A 190 0.20 4.60 10.93
CA GLU A 190 0.74 5.74 11.67
C GLU A 190 1.76 6.58 10.88
N HIS A 191 2.42 5.99 9.87
CA HIS A 191 3.49 6.63 9.08
C HIS A 191 3.27 6.56 7.55
N GLY A 192 2.01 6.62 7.10
CA GLY A 192 1.67 6.63 5.67
C GLY A 192 1.51 8.03 5.06
N ASN A 193 1.70 8.17 3.74
CA ASN A 193 1.49 9.44 3.04
C ASN A 193 0.06 9.99 3.20
N PHE A 194 -0.95 9.11 3.24
CA PHE A 194 -2.34 9.50 3.49
C PHE A 194 -2.55 10.04 4.91
N THR A 195 -1.82 9.50 5.89
CA THR A 195 -1.82 9.97 7.28
C THR A 195 -1.21 11.36 7.38
N GLU A 196 -0.09 11.59 6.71
CA GLU A 196 0.53 12.91 6.63
C GLU A 196 -0.39 13.92 5.94
N LEU A 197 -1.13 13.51 4.92
CA LEU A 197 -2.17 14.34 4.31
C LEU A 197 -3.26 14.72 5.33
N LEU A 198 -3.80 13.75 6.07
CA LEU A 198 -4.83 14.00 7.08
C LEU A 198 -4.33 14.94 8.18
N ARG A 199 -3.10 14.73 8.66
CA ARG A 199 -2.46 15.60 9.67
C ARG A 199 -2.26 17.02 9.15
N ALA A 200 -1.68 17.18 7.95
CA ALA A 200 -1.48 18.49 7.34
C ALA A 200 -2.82 19.22 7.14
N THR A 201 -3.85 18.51 6.69
CA THR A 201 -5.20 19.05 6.52
C THR A 201 -5.83 19.47 7.84
N PHE A 202 -5.63 18.69 8.91
CA PHE A 202 -6.11 19.03 10.25
C PHE A 202 -5.41 20.27 10.81
N HIS A 203 -4.08 20.35 10.66
CA HIS A 203 -3.31 21.54 11.04
C HIS A 203 -3.76 22.79 10.31
N LEU A 204 -3.93 22.72 8.98
CA LEU A 204 -4.43 23.84 8.19
C LEU A 204 -5.82 24.29 8.63
N ARG A 205 -6.71 23.34 8.94
CA ARG A 205 -8.04 23.64 9.48
C ARG A 205 -7.94 24.38 10.80
N ASP A 206 -7.14 23.90 11.74
CA ASP A 206 -6.99 24.52 13.05
C ASP A 206 -6.37 25.92 12.96
N GLU A 207 -5.38 26.10 12.07
CA GLU A 207 -4.81 27.42 11.81
C GLU A 207 -5.87 28.40 11.26
N LEU A 208 -6.68 27.98 10.29
CA LEU A 208 -7.74 28.82 9.72
C LEU A 208 -8.85 29.15 10.74
N LEU A 209 -9.20 28.21 11.63
CA LEU A 209 -10.24 28.42 12.64
C LEU A 209 -9.80 29.37 13.75
N ASN A 210 -8.51 29.41 14.08
CA ASN A 210 -7.98 30.28 15.12
C ASN A 210 -7.70 31.72 14.62
N ARG A 211 -7.86 32.00 13.33
CA ARG A 211 -7.68 33.33 12.73
C ARG A 211 -9.03 34.06 12.64
N VAL A 212 -9.14 35.18 13.34
CA VAL A 212 -10.34 36.03 13.38
C VAL A 212 -10.53 36.78 12.06
N ASP A 213 -9.45 37.35 11.51
CA ASP A 213 -9.44 38.03 10.22
C ASP A 213 -8.45 37.35 9.27
N LEU A 214 -8.89 37.11 8.03
CA LEU A 214 -8.13 36.50 6.95
C LEU A 214 -7.83 37.50 5.81
N PHE A 215 -8.37 38.72 5.87
CA PHE A 215 -8.11 39.78 4.90
C PHE A 215 -6.84 40.57 5.27
N GLU A 216 -6.68 40.97 6.54
CA GLU A 216 -5.55 41.78 7.01
C GLU A 216 -4.50 40.98 7.80
N LEU A 217 -3.94 39.93 7.17
CA LEU A 217 -2.83 39.17 7.77
C LEU A 217 -1.50 39.94 7.69
N LEU A 218 -0.73 39.91 8.79
CA LEU A 218 0.68 40.30 8.79
C LEU A 218 1.46 39.47 7.77
N SER A 219 2.56 40.01 7.25
CA SER A 219 3.36 39.34 6.22
C SER A 219 3.91 37.97 6.66
N SER A 220 4.37 37.84 7.90
CA SER A 220 4.85 36.58 8.48
C SER A 220 3.73 35.55 8.65
N ASP A 221 2.54 36.00 9.08
CA ASP A 221 1.36 35.16 9.24
C ASP A 221 0.84 34.63 7.91
N ARG A 222 0.81 35.50 6.89
CA ARG A 222 0.46 35.09 5.53
C ARG A 222 1.42 34.04 5.00
N GLN A 223 2.73 34.26 5.15
CA GLN A 223 3.74 33.31 4.69
C GLN A 223 3.61 31.95 5.39
N HIS A 224 3.30 31.94 6.69
CA HIS A 224 3.05 30.70 7.44
C HIS A 224 1.83 29.95 6.89
N LEU A 225 0.69 30.64 6.75
CA LEU A 225 -0.55 30.06 6.23
C LEU A 225 -0.38 29.53 4.79
N GLU A 226 0.28 30.30 3.92
CA GLU A 226 0.59 29.86 2.56
C GLU A 226 1.49 28.61 2.57
N GLY A 227 2.44 28.53 3.50
CA GLY A 227 3.27 27.34 3.71
C GLY A 227 2.48 26.10 4.10
N ASP A 228 1.49 26.23 4.99
CA ASP A 228 0.64 25.13 5.43
C ASP A 228 -0.37 24.70 4.35
N ILE A 229 -0.87 25.65 3.54
CA ILE A 229 -1.64 25.36 2.33
C ILE A 229 -0.77 24.61 1.32
N ILE A 230 0.46 25.06 1.05
CA ILE A 230 1.41 24.39 0.13
C ILE A 230 1.68 22.95 0.58
N ARG A 231 1.95 22.74 1.88
CA ARG A 231 2.19 21.40 2.44
C ARG A 231 1.00 20.48 2.18
N THR A 232 -0.20 20.95 2.50
CA THR A 232 -1.44 20.18 2.31
C THR A 232 -1.72 19.93 0.83
N TYR A 233 -1.56 20.95 -0.02
CA TYR A 233 -1.83 20.88 -1.45
C TYR A 233 -0.92 19.86 -2.15
N LYS A 234 0.39 19.90 -1.85
CA LYS A 234 1.35 18.93 -2.38
C LYS A 234 0.97 17.49 -2.04
N LEU A 235 0.68 17.21 -0.76
CA LEU A 235 0.28 15.88 -0.32
C LEU A 235 -1.03 15.45 -0.98
N LEU A 236 -1.99 16.37 -1.10
CA LEU A 236 -3.30 16.12 -1.68
C LEU A 236 -3.21 15.75 -3.17
N ILE A 237 -2.36 16.44 -3.94
CA ILE A 237 -2.13 16.14 -5.36
C ILE A 237 -1.47 14.78 -5.53
N LEU A 238 -0.45 14.45 -4.72
CA LEU A 238 0.25 13.17 -4.78
C LEU A 238 -0.70 12.01 -4.44
N GLU A 239 -1.56 12.18 -3.44
CA GLU A 239 -2.60 11.20 -3.12
C GLU A 239 -3.67 11.11 -4.21
N TRP A 240 -4.05 12.24 -4.83
CA TRP A 240 -5.02 12.27 -5.91
C TRP A 240 -4.51 11.50 -7.13
N LEU A 241 -3.25 11.72 -7.53
CA LEU A 241 -2.64 11.00 -8.66
C LEU A 241 -2.61 9.49 -8.40
N ARG A 242 -2.29 9.08 -7.16
CA ARG A 242 -2.33 7.67 -6.75
C ARG A 242 -3.75 7.11 -6.77
N TYR A 243 -4.72 7.90 -6.32
CA TYR A 243 -6.13 7.53 -6.36
C TYR A 243 -6.65 7.38 -7.80
N MET A 244 -6.28 8.28 -8.71
CA MET A 244 -6.61 8.16 -10.13
C MET A 244 -6.06 6.88 -10.76
N ARG A 245 -4.81 6.51 -10.46
CA ARG A 245 -4.24 5.23 -10.90
C ARG A 245 -5.00 4.01 -10.36
N TYR A 246 -5.42 4.07 -9.09
CA TYR A 246 -6.24 3.03 -8.50
C TYR A 246 -7.61 2.91 -9.18
N LEU A 247 -8.29 4.03 -9.42
CA LEU A 247 -9.56 4.04 -10.14
C LEU A 247 -9.41 3.48 -11.55
N GLN A 248 -8.35 3.84 -12.26
CA GLN A 248 -8.12 3.32 -13.62
C GLN A 248 -8.00 1.80 -13.63
N LYS A 249 -7.26 1.24 -12.66
CA LYS A 249 -7.01 -0.19 -12.57
C LYS A 249 -8.24 -0.99 -12.15
N ASP A 250 -8.97 -0.51 -11.15
CA ASP A 250 -9.96 -1.31 -10.43
C ASP A 250 -11.42 -0.83 -10.67
N TYR A 251 -11.65 0.41 -11.13
CA TYR A 251 -12.98 1.04 -11.26
C TYR A 251 -13.11 1.99 -12.47
N GLY A 252 -13.08 1.45 -13.70
CA GLY A 252 -13.09 2.25 -14.94
C GLY A 252 -14.22 3.30 -15.06
N TYR A 253 -15.43 3.01 -14.55
CA TYR A 253 -16.52 3.99 -14.52
C TYR A 253 -16.22 5.19 -13.62
N LEU A 254 -15.72 4.94 -12.40
CA LEU A 254 -15.34 6.00 -11.46
C LEU A 254 -14.14 6.79 -11.97
N PHE A 255 -13.19 6.13 -12.65
CA PHE A 255 -12.08 6.79 -13.31
C PHE A 255 -12.54 7.77 -14.39
N SER A 256 -13.45 7.34 -15.26
CA SER A 256 -14.04 8.18 -16.30
C SER A 256 -14.76 9.40 -15.71
N LEU A 257 -15.50 9.22 -14.61
CA LEU A 257 -16.13 10.33 -13.89
C LEU A 257 -15.08 11.27 -13.29
N ALA A 258 -14.08 10.75 -12.59
CA ALA A 258 -13.03 11.52 -11.94
C ALA A 258 -12.18 12.33 -12.93
N MET A 259 -11.94 11.80 -14.14
CA MET A 259 -11.31 12.53 -15.23
C MET A 259 -12.17 13.72 -15.70
N ARG A 260 -13.48 13.54 -15.83
CA ARG A 260 -14.40 14.61 -16.27
C ARG A 260 -14.48 15.76 -15.26
N VAL A 261 -14.36 15.46 -13.97
CA VAL A 261 -14.36 16.44 -12.89
C VAL A 261 -12.95 16.75 -12.38
N ASN A 262 -11.93 16.62 -13.24
CA ASN A 262 -10.54 16.86 -12.89
C ASN A 262 -10.37 18.27 -12.30
N PRO A 263 -9.94 18.41 -11.04
CA PRO A 263 -9.90 19.70 -10.35
C PRO A 263 -8.82 20.64 -10.90
N PHE A 264 -7.87 20.13 -11.70
CA PHE A 264 -6.83 20.91 -12.37
C PHE A 264 -7.23 21.38 -13.78
N ASP A 265 -8.40 21.00 -14.26
CA ASP A 265 -8.96 21.47 -15.52
C ASP A 265 -10.04 22.52 -15.27
N VAL A 266 -9.84 23.71 -15.83
CA VAL A 266 -10.72 24.86 -15.65
C VAL A 266 -12.04 24.68 -16.42
N GLU A 267 -12.04 23.84 -17.46
CA GLU A 267 -13.22 23.53 -18.29
C GLU A 267 -13.91 22.22 -17.91
N ALA A 268 -13.47 21.56 -16.83
CA ALA A 268 -14.02 20.29 -16.37
C ALA A 268 -15.54 20.35 -16.12
N ASN A 269 -16.30 19.43 -16.74
CA ASN A 269 -17.75 19.29 -16.56
C ASN A 269 -18.14 17.81 -16.43
N ALA A 270 -19.04 17.50 -15.50
CA ALA A 270 -19.46 16.13 -15.18
C ALA A 270 -20.36 15.48 -16.25
N VAL A 271 -21.04 16.29 -17.07
CA VAL A 271 -22.04 15.84 -18.05
C VAL A 271 -21.37 15.38 -19.35
N VAL A 272 -21.77 14.22 -19.87
CA VAL A 272 -21.38 13.75 -21.20
C VAL A 272 -22.16 14.57 -22.23
N ASN A 273 -21.49 15.51 -22.89
CA ASN A 273 -22.07 16.13 -24.08
C ASN A 273 -22.04 15.09 -25.20
N SER A 274 -23.21 14.58 -25.59
CA SER A 274 -23.37 13.77 -26.79
C SER A 274 -22.89 14.60 -27.99
N SER A 275 -21.74 14.21 -28.54
CA SER A 275 -21.28 14.66 -29.86
C SER A 275 -21.72 13.64 -30.89
#